data_AF-A0A179SY93-F1
#
_entry.id   AF-A0A179SY93-F1
#
_cell.length_a   1.000
_cell.length_b   1.000
_cell.length_c   1.000
_cell.angle_alpha   90.00
_cell.angle_beta   90.00
_cell.angle_gamma   90.00
#
_symmetry.space_group_name_H-M   'P 1'
#
loop_
_entity.id
_entity.type
_entity.pdbx_description
1 polymer ?
#
loop_
_entity_poly.entity_id
_entity_poly.type
_entity_poly.pdbx_seq_one_letter_code
_entity_poly.pdbx_strand_id
1 'polypeptide(L)'
;MIALNELSNLSKVCTCGNQHYEITIDKIVISHEALKQAVSYTIDQSFQNIAIIADQTTFKVAGERLANLYKEANVNHEVVIIEANEINDVIADEVSLIEAMLGISQNTDVVIAVGSGTIHDIARFASFKMGKPFISVPTAPSVDGFNSMGAPVVIKGVKTTYQMQSPIALFADISILQEAPKEMIAAGFGDMIGKYTSLADWKFSHLIAGESYCPLSAQLTEEALEECVKQVDKISEADEEGIKILIEALIQSGMAMLLVGHSSPASGGEHHLSHYWEMEFLKQGKAQVLHGAKVGVSAQLILDLYKKEVLQLVSSTKRLEELDVNTEDKLDNVIARQKEVVEVLNSLPDASILANLLQKLEGIVRPTELGISTELVRNSLHEAHLLRNRYTMLKFWNEHVGIHQYA
;
A
#
# COMPACT_ATOMS: atom_id res chain seq x y z
N MET A 1 3.04 6.75 -15.75
CA MET A 1 4.07 6.53 -14.70
C MET A 1 5.38 7.25 -15.06
N ILE A 2 6.05 7.89 -14.10
CA ILE A 2 7.40 8.45 -14.30
C ILE A 2 8.44 7.36 -14.60
N ALA A 3 9.40 7.64 -15.49
CA ALA A 3 10.50 6.71 -15.76
C ALA A 3 11.55 6.71 -14.62
N LEU A 4 12.15 5.56 -14.32
CA LEU A 4 13.16 5.42 -13.25
C LEU A 4 14.34 6.40 -13.39
N ASN A 5 14.86 6.57 -14.61
CA ASN A 5 15.96 7.51 -14.88
C ASN A 5 15.55 8.97 -14.67
N GLU A 6 14.30 9.31 -15.01
CA GLU A 6 13.76 10.65 -14.80
C GLU A 6 13.60 10.92 -13.31
N LEU A 7 13.04 9.97 -12.55
CA LEU A 7 12.90 10.04 -11.10
C LEU A 7 14.28 10.19 -10.40
N SER A 8 15.29 9.44 -10.84
CA SER A 8 16.67 9.56 -10.35
C SER A 8 17.29 10.94 -10.64
N ASN A 9 16.92 11.58 -11.74
CA ASN A 9 17.39 12.93 -12.05
C ASN A 9 16.64 14.00 -11.23
N LEU A 10 15.32 13.87 -11.09
CA LEU A 10 14.51 14.77 -10.27
C LEU A 10 14.92 14.71 -8.79
N SER A 11 15.25 13.53 -8.27
CA SER A 11 15.68 13.37 -6.87
C SER A 11 16.99 14.09 -6.57
N LYS A 12 17.91 14.17 -7.54
CA LYS A 12 19.21 14.88 -7.41
C LYS A 12 19.08 16.40 -7.40
N VAL A 13 18.07 16.94 -8.07
CA VAL A 13 17.82 18.40 -8.13
C VAL A 13 16.76 18.87 -7.12
N CYS A 14 16.14 17.94 -6.39
CA CYS A 14 15.14 18.26 -5.38
C CYS A 14 15.78 19.03 -4.21
N THR A 15 15.19 20.17 -3.85
CA THR A 15 15.71 21.10 -2.85
C THR A 15 15.11 20.90 -1.46
N CYS A 16 14.47 19.77 -1.19
CA CYS A 16 13.76 19.53 0.08
C CYS A 16 14.68 19.34 1.30
N GLY A 17 15.98 19.10 1.07
CA GLY A 17 16.98 18.88 2.12
C GLY A 17 16.95 17.49 2.76
N ASN A 18 16.02 16.62 2.37
CA ASN A 18 15.94 15.25 2.86
C ASN A 18 16.90 14.32 2.10
N GLN A 19 17.26 13.21 2.74
CA GLN A 19 17.93 12.11 2.05
C GLN A 19 16.95 11.43 1.08
N HIS A 20 17.34 11.34 -0.19
CA HIS A 20 16.67 10.49 -1.17
C HIS A 20 17.44 9.18 -1.32
N TYR A 21 16.72 8.07 -1.19
CA TYR A 21 17.29 6.75 -1.37
C TYR A 21 17.35 6.39 -2.85
N GLU A 22 18.43 5.71 -3.23
CA GLU A 22 18.56 5.16 -4.57
C GLU A 22 17.51 4.07 -4.79
N ILE A 23 16.76 4.17 -5.88
CA ILE A 23 15.81 3.13 -6.31
C ILE A 23 16.61 2.11 -7.11
N THR A 24 16.82 0.93 -6.51
CA THR A 24 17.67 -0.13 -7.07
C THR A 24 16.95 -1.06 -8.05
N ILE A 25 15.70 -0.73 -8.42
CA ILE A 25 14.93 -1.50 -9.40
C ILE A 25 15.56 -1.24 -10.78
N ASP A 26 16.04 -2.28 -11.44
CA ASP A 26 16.66 -2.20 -12.76
C ASP A 26 15.60 -2.02 -13.85
N LYS A 27 14.52 -2.80 -13.78
CA LYS A 27 13.53 -2.87 -14.85
C LYS A 27 12.09 -2.97 -14.33
N ILE A 28 11.20 -2.14 -14.91
CA ILE A 28 9.75 -2.23 -14.72
C ILE A 28 9.11 -2.40 -16.09
N VAL A 29 8.33 -3.46 -16.27
CA VAL A 29 7.63 -3.79 -17.51
C VAL A 29 6.15 -3.95 -17.25
N ILE A 30 5.32 -3.27 -18.05
CA ILE A 30 3.87 -3.40 -18.06
C ILE A 30 3.47 -3.68 -19.52
N SER A 31 3.15 -4.94 -19.85
CA SER A 31 2.84 -5.34 -21.23
C SER A 31 2.18 -6.72 -21.30
N HIS A 32 1.56 -7.10 -22.43
CA HIS A 32 1.04 -8.46 -22.67
C HIS A 32 2.10 -9.57 -22.75
N GLU A 33 3.38 -9.19 -22.82
CA GLU A 33 4.51 -10.12 -22.94
C GLU A 33 5.42 -10.06 -21.71
N ALA A 34 4.91 -9.53 -20.59
CA ALA A 34 5.69 -9.31 -19.39
C ALA A 34 6.32 -10.61 -18.85
N LEU A 35 5.61 -11.74 -18.91
CA LEU A 35 6.16 -13.04 -18.51
C LEU A 35 7.34 -13.49 -19.39
N LYS A 36 7.26 -13.31 -20.72
CA LYS A 36 8.39 -13.63 -21.61
C LYS A 36 9.57 -12.70 -21.38
N GLN A 37 9.29 -11.43 -21.08
CA GLN A 37 10.31 -10.44 -20.74
C GLN A 37 10.96 -10.72 -19.39
N ALA A 38 10.23 -11.31 -18.42
CA ALA A 38 10.79 -11.77 -17.16
C ALA A 38 11.83 -12.89 -17.39
N VAL A 39 11.52 -13.86 -18.25
CA VAL A 39 12.45 -14.93 -18.65
C VAL A 39 13.66 -14.37 -19.40
N SER A 40 13.44 -13.42 -20.31
CA SER A 40 14.55 -12.77 -21.03
C SER A 40 15.48 -12.04 -20.05
N TYR A 41 14.90 -11.32 -19.09
CA TYR A 41 15.66 -10.59 -18.07
C TYR A 41 16.50 -11.52 -17.18
N THR A 42 15.96 -12.66 -16.74
CA THR A 42 16.73 -13.60 -15.91
C THR A 42 17.90 -14.23 -16.67
N ILE A 43 17.73 -14.49 -17.97
CA ILE A 43 18.82 -14.94 -18.87
C ILE A 43 19.88 -13.85 -19.01
N ASP A 44 19.48 -12.59 -19.24
CA ASP A 44 20.40 -11.46 -19.37
C ASP A 44 21.22 -11.25 -18.08
N GLN A 45 20.61 -11.48 -16.91
CA GLN A 45 21.28 -11.45 -15.60
C GLN A 45 22.12 -12.70 -15.31
N SER A 46 22.18 -13.66 -16.25
CA SER A 46 22.90 -14.93 -16.13
C SER A 46 22.42 -15.82 -14.97
N PHE A 47 21.19 -15.64 -14.48
CA PHE A 47 20.60 -16.53 -13.48
C PHE A 47 20.29 -17.90 -14.09
N GLN A 48 20.69 -18.97 -13.41
CA GLN A 48 20.56 -20.35 -13.90
C GLN A 48 19.53 -21.15 -13.11
N ASN A 49 19.29 -20.80 -11.84
CA ASN A 49 18.39 -21.51 -10.93
C ASN A 49 17.36 -20.53 -10.35
N ILE A 50 16.09 -20.72 -10.68
CA ILE A 50 15.00 -19.80 -10.33
C ILE A 50 14.04 -20.48 -9.35
N ALA A 51 13.65 -19.79 -8.28
CA ALA A 51 12.54 -20.25 -7.44
C ALA A 51 11.29 -19.40 -7.69
N ILE A 52 10.20 -20.01 -8.12
CA ILE A 52 8.90 -19.35 -8.31
C ILE A 52 8.06 -19.60 -7.06
N ILE A 53 7.68 -18.54 -6.34
CA ILE A 53 6.75 -18.61 -5.21
C ILE A 53 5.37 -18.15 -5.66
N ALA A 54 4.37 -19.00 -5.44
CA ALA A 54 2.96 -18.74 -5.74
C ALA A 54 2.07 -19.49 -4.74
N ASP A 55 0.77 -19.19 -4.70
CA ASP A 55 -0.24 -20.11 -4.14
C ASP A 55 -0.90 -20.93 -5.26
N GLN A 56 -1.81 -21.83 -4.88
CA GLN A 56 -2.54 -22.67 -5.85
C GLN A 56 -3.33 -21.89 -6.91
N THR A 57 -3.81 -20.69 -6.58
CA THR A 57 -4.62 -19.87 -7.49
C THR A 57 -3.71 -19.14 -8.47
N THR A 58 -2.73 -18.42 -7.94
CA THR A 58 -1.78 -17.60 -8.69
C THR A 58 -0.83 -18.43 -9.52
N PHE A 59 -0.54 -19.68 -9.12
CA PHE A 59 0.15 -20.64 -9.97
C PHE A 59 -0.65 -20.98 -11.23
N LYS A 60 -1.97 -21.22 -11.11
CA LYS A 60 -2.84 -21.46 -12.28
C LYS A 60 -3.01 -20.21 -13.15
N VAL A 61 -3.07 -19.04 -12.53
CA VAL A 61 -3.24 -17.76 -13.25
C VAL A 61 -2.01 -17.39 -14.06
N ALA A 62 -0.80 -17.52 -13.50
CA ALA A 62 0.43 -17.06 -14.15
C ALA A 62 1.64 -17.98 -13.93
N GLY A 63 1.75 -18.65 -12.79
CA GLY A 63 2.93 -19.44 -12.43
C GLY A 63 3.21 -20.61 -13.38
N GLU A 64 2.18 -21.33 -13.83
CA GLU A 64 2.32 -22.45 -14.77
C GLU A 64 2.82 -21.97 -16.13
N ARG A 65 2.27 -20.86 -16.64
CA ARG A 65 2.75 -20.23 -17.88
C ARG A 65 4.21 -19.80 -17.75
N LEU A 66 4.59 -19.18 -16.64
CA LEU A 66 5.97 -18.76 -16.39
C LEU A 66 6.95 -19.94 -16.28
N ALA A 67 6.57 -21.00 -15.55
CA ALA A 67 7.36 -22.22 -15.41
C ALA A 67 7.58 -22.91 -16.77
N ASN A 68 6.55 -22.98 -17.62
CA ASN A 68 6.66 -23.52 -18.97
C ASN A 68 7.63 -22.69 -19.84
N LEU A 69 7.58 -21.35 -19.76
CA LEU A 69 8.53 -20.50 -20.48
C LEU A 69 9.99 -20.73 -20.03
N TYR A 70 10.23 -20.93 -18.72
CA TYR A 70 11.56 -21.29 -18.23
C TYR A 70 12.03 -22.66 -18.72
N LYS A 71 11.11 -23.64 -18.77
CA LYS A 71 11.38 -24.97 -19.32
C LYS A 71 11.78 -24.89 -20.79
N GLU A 72 11.05 -24.12 -21.61
CA GLU A 72 11.35 -23.90 -23.02
C GLU A 72 12.70 -23.21 -23.23
N ALA A 73 13.06 -22.28 -22.34
CA ALA A 73 14.35 -21.58 -22.35
C ALA A 73 15.52 -22.43 -21.81
N ASN A 74 15.27 -23.66 -21.34
CA ASN A 74 16.25 -24.53 -20.67
C ASN A 74 16.92 -23.88 -19.45
N VAL A 75 16.17 -23.09 -18.68
CA VAL A 75 16.62 -22.53 -17.39
C VAL A 75 16.03 -23.36 -16.26
N ASN A 76 16.86 -23.75 -15.28
CA ASN A 76 16.40 -24.54 -14.16
C ASN A 76 15.46 -23.70 -13.31
N HIS A 77 14.32 -24.28 -12.93
CA HIS A 77 13.38 -23.64 -12.04
C HIS A 77 12.73 -24.66 -11.11
N GLU A 78 12.38 -24.18 -9.93
CA GLU A 78 11.54 -24.87 -8.96
C GLU A 78 10.30 -24.02 -8.66
N VAL A 79 9.22 -24.69 -8.29
CA VAL A 79 7.96 -24.06 -7.93
C VAL A 79 7.69 -24.36 -6.46
N VAL A 80 7.56 -23.31 -5.67
CA VAL A 80 7.20 -23.36 -4.26
C VAL A 80 5.77 -22.87 -4.13
N ILE A 81 4.85 -23.81 -3.90
CA ILE A 81 3.44 -23.50 -3.68
C ILE A 81 3.24 -23.28 -2.19
N ILE A 82 2.78 -22.08 -1.82
CA ILE A 82 2.38 -21.78 -0.45
C ILE A 82 0.99 -22.36 -0.22
N GLU A 83 0.86 -23.17 0.82
CA GLU A 83 -0.40 -23.81 1.16
C GLU A 83 -1.32 -22.86 1.94
N ALA A 84 -2.61 -22.95 1.65
CA ALA A 84 -3.63 -22.23 2.41
C ALA A 84 -3.85 -22.92 3.77
N ASN A 85 -4.20 -22.13 4.78
CA ASN A 85 -4.54 -22.63 6.11
C ASN A 85 -5.91 -23.34 6.13
N GLU A 86 -6.35 -23.77 7.31
CA GLU A 86 -7.60 -24.54 7.51
C GLU A 86 -8.87 -23.83 7.04
N ILE A 87 -8.85 -22.50 6.91
CA ILE A 87 -9.97 -21.69 6.40
C ILE A 87 -9.79 -21.28 4.93
N ASN A 88 -8.86 -21.93 4.23
CA ASN A 88 -8.51 -21.69 2.83
C ASN A 88 -8.03 -20.26 2.56
N ASP A 89 -7.24 -19.71 3.50
CA ASP A 89 -6.61 -18.39 3.39
C ASP A 89 -5.08 -18.54 3.41
N VAL A 90 -4.38 -17.69 2.65
CA VAL A 90 -2.92 -17.62 2.66
C VAL A 90 -2.53 -16.35 3.40
N ILE A 91 -1.75 -16.50 4.46
CA ILE A 91 -1.29 -15.39 5.29
C ILE A 91 0.24 -15.40 5.36
N ALA A 92 0.86 -14.22 5.41
CA ALA A 92 2.31 -14.13 5.57
C ALA A 92 2.72 -14.37 7.04
N ASP A 93 2.47 -15.57 7.56
CA ASP A 93 2.75 -15.97 8.94
C ASP A 93 3.99 -16.84 9.09
N GLU A 94 4.33 -17.27 10.30
CA GLU A 94 5.50 -18.13 10.52
C GLU A 94 5.49 -19.42 9.69
N VAL A 95 4.32 -20.00 9.43
CA VAL A 95 4.20 -21.26 8.69
C VAL A 95 4.52 -21.01 7.22
N SER A 96 3.84 -20.06 6.56
CA SER A 96 4.07 -19.76 5.15
C SER A 96 5.47 -19.21 4.89
N LEU A 97 6.06 -18.46 5.84
CA LEU A 97 7.44 -17.99 5.72
C LEU A 97 8.45 -19.14 5.78
N ILE A 98 8.27 -20.09 6.69
CA ILE A 98 9.16 -21.26 6.79
C ILE A 98 8.95 -22.21 5.62
N GLU A 99 7.72 -22.43 5.17
CA GLU A 99 7.40 -23.19 3.96
C GLU A 99 8.13 -22.62 2.74
N ALA A 100 8.03 -21.30 2.52
CA ALA A 100 8.75 -20.63 1.45
C ALA A 100 10.27 -20.83 1.55
N MET A 101 10.86 -20.64 2.74
CA MET A 101 12.30 -20.78 2.94
C MET A 101 12.80 -22.23 2.79
N LEU A 102 11.99 -23.23 3.15
CA LEU A 102 12.31 -24.65 2.96
C LEU A 102 12.17 -25.08 1.50
N GLY A 103 11.23 -24.48 0.77
CA GLY A 103 11.00 -24.75 -0.65
C GLY A 103 12.07 -24.15 -1.57
N ILE A 104 12.73 -23.06 -1.16
CA ILE A 104 13.83 -22.46 -1.94
C ILE A 104 15.12 -23.27 -1.74
N SER A 105 15.68 -23.79 -2.84
CA SER A 105 16.96 -24.46 -2.87
C SER A 105 18.14 -23.50 -2.59
N GLN A 106 19.20 -24.01 -1.95
CA GLN A 106 20.37 -23.19 -1.57
C GLN A 106 21.13 -22.62 -2.79
N ASN A 107 21.11 -23.33 -3.91
CA ASN A 107 21.71 -22.92 -5.19
C ASN A 107 20.81 -22.01 -6.03
N THR A 108 19.62 -21.61 -5.54
CA THR A 108 18.76 -20.65 -6.23
C THR A 108 19.47 -19.31 -6.38
N ASP A 109 19.43 -18.73 -7.57
CA ASP A 109 20.07 -17.45 -7.89
C ASP A 109 19.12 -16.28 -7.63
N VAL A 110 17.82 -16.46 -7.91
CA VAL A 110 16.79 -15.43 -7.76
C VAL A 110 15.44 -16.05 -7.42
N VAL A 111 14.65 -15.34 -6.62
CA VAL A 111 13.27 -15.69 -6.27
C VAL A 111 12.29 -14.85 -7.09
N ILE A 112 11.22 -15.44 -7.62
CA ILE A 112 10.17 -14.74 -8.35
C ILE A 112 8.85 -14.89 -7.59
N ALA A 113 8.28 -13.77 -7.16
CA ALA A 113 6.96 -13.74 -6.57
C ALA A 113 5.91 -13.67 -7.68
N VAL A 114 5.09 -14.70 -7.84
CA VAL A 114 3.96 -14.72 -8.79
C VAL A 114 2.67 -14.72 -7.98
N GLY A 115 2.06 -13.54 -7.84
CA GLY A 115 0.83 -13.42 -7.07
C GLY A 115 0.48 -11.99 -6.72
N SER A 116 -0.28 -11.80 -5.65
CA SER A 116 -0.67 -10.47 -5.14
C SER A 116 0.09 -10.13 -3.84
N GLY A 117 -0.42 -9.20 -3.03
CA GLY A 117 0.28 -8.65 -1.85
C GLY A 117 0.89 -9.71 -0.91
N THR A 118 0.10 -10.68 -0.44
CA THR A 118 0.60 -11.69 0.52
C THR A 118 1.73 -12.55 -0.04
N ILE A 119 1.61 -13.01 -1.29
CA ILE A 119 2.68 -13.80 -1.94
C ILE A 119 3.94 -12.95 -2.12
N HIS A 120 3.79 -11.66 -2.45
CA HIS A 120 4.92 -10.74 -2.52
C HIS A 120 5.59 -10.56 -1.15
N ASP A 121 4.81 -10.45 -0.08
CA ASP A 121 5.35 -10.29 1.28
C ASP A 121 6.11 -11.55 1.74
N ILE A 122 5.57 -12.75 1.46
CA ILE A 122 6.22 -14.03 1.76
C ILE A 122 7.52 -14.17 0.95
N ALA A 123 7.46 -13.97 -0.36
CA ALA A 123 8.61 -14.12 -1.25
C ALA A 123 9.70 -13.07 -0.95
N ARG A 124 9.32 -11.81 -0.66
CA ARG A 124 10.24 -10.75 -0.25
C ARG A 124 10.93 -11.10 1.05
N PHE A 125 10.19 -11.60 2.04
CA PHE A 125 10.75 -12.02 3.32
C PHE A 125 11.75 -13.17 3.13
N ALA A 126 11.33 -14.25 2.46
CA ALA A 126 12.14 -15.46 2.29
C ALA A 126 13.42 -15.16 1.51
N SER A 127 13.30 -14.48 0.36
CA SER A 127 14.45 -14.08 -0.47
C SER A 127 15.45 -13.21 0.29
N PHE A 128 14.97 -12.22 1.05
CA PHE A 128 15.83 -11.35 1.84
C PHE A 128 16.61 -12.13 2.90
N LYS A 129 15.92 -12.99 3.66
CA LYS A 129 16.54 -13.80 4.72
C LYS A 129 17.52 -14.84 4.19
N MET A 130 17.35 -15.27 2.93
CA MET A 130 18.25 -16.18 2.24
C MET A 130 19.35 -15.48 1.43
N GLY A 131 19.40 -14.15 1.45
CA GLY A 131 20.39 -13.36 0.71
C GLY A 131 20.26 -13.50 -0.80
N LYS A 132 19.03 -13.70 -1.31
CA LYS A 132 18.73 -13.83 -2.74
C LYS A 132 17.98 -12.58 -3.23
N PRO A 133 18.29 -12.05 -4.43
CA PRO A 133 17.46 -11.03 -5.05
C PRO A 133 16.05 -11.59 -5.34
N PHE A 134 15.09 -10.70 -5.53
CA PHE A 134 13.74 -11.11 -5.96
C PHE A 134 13.17 -10.27 -7.10
N ILE A 135 12.32 -10.90 -7.90
CA ILE A 135 11.57 -10.30 -9.02
C ILE A 135 10.08 -10.32 -8.68
N SER A 136 9.38 -9.24 -8.98
CA SER A 136 7.93 -9.09 -8.76
C SER A 136 7.15 -9.40 -10.05
N VAL A 137 6.17 -10.30 -9.96
CA VAL A 137 5.21 -10.62 -11.03
C VAL A 137 3.80 -10.52 -10.45
N PRO A 138 3.20 -9.30 -10.41
CA PRO A 138 1.86 -9.11 -9.87
C PRO A 138 0.81 -9.79 -10.74
N THR A 139 -0.15 -10.48 -10.10
CA THR A 139 -1.27 -11.15 -10.79
C THR A 139 -2.61 -10.42 -10.62
N ALA A 140 -2.66 -9.36 -9.81
CA ALA A 140 -3.80 -8.46 -9.67
C ALA A 140 -3.33 -7.06 -9.24
N PRO A 141 -3.99 -5.98 -9.67
CA PRO A 141 -3.62 -4.63 -9.28
C PRO A 141 -4.28 -4.23 -7.95
N SER A 142 -3.90 -4.88 -6.83
CA SER A 142 -4.66 -4.81 -5.57
C SER A 142 -4.07 -3.94 -4.44
N VAL A 143 -2.79 -3.55 -4.54
CA VAL A 143 -2.06 -2.82 -3.48
C VAL A 143 -0.79 -2.17 -4.07
N ASP A 144 -0.28 -1.12 -3.46
CA ASP A 144 0.98 -0.46 -3.86
C ASP A 144 2.27 -1.13 -3.35
N GLY A 145 2.14 -2.29 -2.73
CA GLY A 145 3.22 -3.03 -2.10
C GLY A 145 4.16 -3.78 -3.04
N PHE A 146 3.93 -3.80 -4.36
CA PHE A 146 4.66 -4.68 -5.31
C PHE A 146 6.15 -4.37 -5.42
N ASN A 147 6.52 -3.08 -5.38
CA ASN A 147 7.90 -2.61 -5.45
C ASN A 147 8.44 -2.09 -4.10
N SER A 148 7.69 -2.23 -3.01
CA SER A 148 8.10 -1.72 -1.70
C SER A 148 9.20 -2.56 -1.03
N MET A 149 9.89 -1.99 -0.02
CA MET A 149 10.85 -2.70 0.84
C MET A 149 10.19 -3.38 2.05
N GLY A 150 9.00 -2.94 2.47
CA GLY A 150 8.35 -3.44 3.67
C GLY A 150 7.61 -4.74 3.42
N ALA A 151 7.77 -5.75 4.29
CA ALA A 151 6.97 -6.96 4.30
C ALA A 151 6.10 -7.00 5.57
N PRO A 152 4.77 -6.77 5.47
CA PRO A 152 3.82 -7.08 6.53
C PRO A 152 3.75 -8.59 6.78
N VAL A 153 4.23 -9.03 7.95
CA VAL A 153 4.19 -10.45 8.35
C VAL A 153 3.52 -10.61 9.70
N VAL A 154 2.83 -11.73 9.89
CA VAL A 154 2.16 -12.09 11.14
C VAL A 154 3.10 -12.93 11.97
N ILE A 155 3.46 -12.45 13.16
CA ILE A 155 4.26 -13.21 14.13
C ILE A 155 3.45 -13.30 15.42
N LYS A 156 3.16 -14.53 15.88
CA LYS A 156 2.38 -14.81 17.09
C LYS A 156 1.04 -14.05 17.12
N GLY A 157 0.36 -14.03 15.98
CA GLY A 157 -0.92 -13.34 15.81
C GLY A 157 -0.82 -11.81 15.69
N VAL A 158 0.40 -11.24 15.64
CA VAL A 158 0.62 -9.81 15.49
C VAL A 158 1.22 -9.48 14.13
N LYS A 159 0.50 -8.72 13.32
CA LYS A 159 0.98 -8.24 12.02
C LYS A 159 1.92 -7.05 12.21
N THR A 160 3.17 -7.23 11.80
CA THR A 160 4.23 -6.21 11.88
C THR A 160 4.91 -6.08 10.53
N THR A 161 5.15 -4.85 10.08
CA THR A 161 5.92 -4.60 8.84
C THR A 161 7.41 -4.57 9.15
N TYR A 162 8.18 -5.44 8.51
CA TYR A 162 9.65 -5.46 8.60
C TYR A 162 10.26 -4.88 7.32
N GLN A 163 11.31 -4.07 7.46
CA GLN A 163 12.08 -3.59 6.31
C GLN A 163 12.96 -4.71 5.77
N MET A 164 12.80 -5.02 4.49
CA MET A 164 13.48 -6.10 3.78
C MET A 164 14.23 -5.56 2.56
N GLN A 165 13.82 -5.93 1.35
CA GLN A 165 14.40 -5.50 0.08
C GLN A 165 13.30 -5.11 -0.93
N SER A 166 13.64 -4.25 -1.89
CA SER A 166 12.84 -3.92 -3.07
C SER A 166 13.14 -4.93 -4.20
N PRO A 167 12.22 -5.22 -5.14
CA PRO A 167 12.53 -6.16 -6.22
C PRO A 167 13.62 -5.58 -7.13
N ILE A 168 14.45 -6.44 -7.70
CA ILE A 168 15.41 -6.00 -8.72
C ILE A 168 14.71 -5.70 -10.06
N ALA A 169 13.54 -6.30 -10.30
CA ALA A 169 12.72 -6.03 -11.47
C ALA A 169 11.24 -6.38 -11.22
N LEU A 170 10.34 -5.75 -11.97
CA LEU A 170 8.89 -5.95 -11.91
C LEU A 170 8.31 -6.20 -13.31
N PHE A 171 7.50 -7.24 -13.46
CA PHE A 171 6.86 -7.62 -14.73
C PHE A 171 5.36 -7.83 -14.53
N ALA A 172 4.57 -6.81 -14.90
CA ALA A 172 3.12 -6.80 -14.83
C ALA A 172 2.52 -7.17 -16.20
N ASP A 173 1.90 -8.35 -16.28
CA ASP A 173 1.25 -8.81 -17.51
C ASP A 173 -0.18 -8.27 -17.61
N ILE A 174 -0.44 -7.41 -18.60
CA ILE A 174 -1.72 -6.70 -18.71
C ILE A 174 -2.88 -7.67 -18.87
N SER A 175 -2.70 -8.74 -19.66
CA SER A 175 -3.77 -9.73 -19.88
C SER A 175 -4.14 -10.45 -18.59
N ILE A 176 -3.16 -10.73 -17.72
CA ILE A 176 -3.43 -11.33 -16.41
C ILE A 176 -4.14 -10.32 -15.49
N LEU A 177 -3.69 -9.07 -15.47
CA LEU A 177 -4.25 -8.05 -14.59
C LEU A 177 -5.71 -7.68 -14.95
N GLN A 178 -6.08 -7.72 -16.24
CA GLN A 178 -7.46 -7.48 -16.68
C GLN A 178 -8.42 -8.59 -16.25
N GLU A 179 -7.93 -9.81 -16.09
CA GLU A 179 -8.72 -10.96 -15.65
C GLU A 179 -8.79 -11.09 -14.12
N ALA A 180 -8.15 -10.18 -13.38
CA ALA A 180 -8.19 -10.18 -11.93
C ALA A 180 -9.63 -10.01 -11.40
N PRO A 181 -9.98 -10.62 -10.25
CA PRO A 181 -11.29 -10.43 -9.64
C PRO A 181 -11.61 -8.95 -9.44
N LYS A 182 -12.85 -8.55 -9.76
CA LYS A 182 -13.29 -7.16 -9.65
C LYS A 182 -13.05 -6.57 -8.26
N GLU A 183 -13.23 -7.36 -7.20
CA GLU A 183 -13.01 -6.86 -5.84
C GLU A 183 -11.52 -6.53 -5.58
N MET A 184 -10.59 -7.19 -6.27
CA MET A 184 -9.15 -6.90 -6.16
C MET A 184 -8.76 -5.64 -6.93
N ILE A 185 -9.37 -5.39 -8.10
CA ILE A 185 -9.22 -4.13 -8.84
C ILE A 185 -9.78 -2.97 -8.00
N ALA A 186 -10.99 -3.14 -7.46
CA ALA A 186 -11.61 -2.18 -6.56
C ALA A 186 -10.79 -1.95 -5.30
N ALA A 187 -10.15 -2.99 -4.75
CA ALA A 187 -9.23 -2.85 -3.64
C ALA A 187 -8.01 -2.00 -4.01
N GLY A 188 -7.35 -2.24 -5.15
CA GLY A 188 -6.21 -1.40 -5.57
C GLY A 188 -6.61 0.06 -5.76
N PHE A 189 -7.78 0.31 -6.34
CA PHE A 189 -8.32 1.68 -6.43
C PHE A 189 -8.61 2.27 -5.05
N GLY A 190 -9.18 1.47 -4.14
CA GLY A 190 -9.42 1.83 -2.73
C GLY A 190 -8.14 2.19 -1.99
N ASP A 191 -7.05 1.47 -2.26
CA ASP A 191 -5.73 1.80 -1.75
C ASP A 191 -5.23 3.14 -2.31
N MET A 192 -5.42 3.40 -3.61
CA MET A 192 -5.05 4.68 -4.23
C MET A 192 -5.83 5.86 -3.68
N ILE A 193 -7.15 5.80 -3.52
CA ILE A 193 -7.93 6.93 -2.98
C ILE A 193 -7.61 7.22 -1.51
N GLY A 194 -7.05 6.28 -0.76
CA GLY A 194 -6.48 6.53 0.58
C GLY A 194 -5.34 7.55 0.58
N LYS A 195 -4.78 7.88 -0.59
CA LYS A 195 -3.71 8.86 -0.75
C LYS A 195 -4.18 10.30 -0.47
N TYR A 196 -5.48 10.58 -0.63
CA TYR A 196 -6.05 11.88 -0.21
C TYR A 196 -5.75 12.18 1.26
N THR A 197 -6.06 11.24 2.16
CA THR A 197 -5.92 11.44 3.60
C THR A 197 -4.48 11.28 4.06
N SER A 198 -3.70 10.36 3.47
CA SER A 198 -2.30 10.19 3.86
C SER A 198 -1.39 11.34 3.44
N LEU A 199 -1.59 11.94 2.26
CA LEU A 199 -0.87 13.15 1.86
C LEU A 199 -1.21 14.33 2.77
N ALA A 200 -2.50 14.49 3.13
CA ALA A 200 -2.93 15.52 4.07
C ALA A 200 -2.34 15.31 5.47
N ASP A 201 -2.36 14.08 5.98
CA ASP A 201 -1.75 13.73 7.26
C ASP A 201 -0.24 13.95 7.26
N TRP A 202 0.45 13.61 6.18
CA TRP A 202 1.89 13.82 6.06
C TRP A 202 2.23 15.32 6.04
N LYS A 203 1.46 16.12 5.29
CA LYS A 203 1.62 17.58 5.29
C LYS A 203 1.32 18.19 6.66
N PHE A 204 0.27 17.73 7.34
CA PHE A 204 -0.07 18.16 8.69
C PHE A 204 1.05 17.82 9.68
N SER A 205 1.52 16.57 9.69
CA SER A 205 2.60 16.11 10.57
C SER A 205 3.90 16.89 10.32
N HIS A 206 4.20 17.25 9.07
CA HIS A 206 5.31 18.15 8.75
C HIS A 206 5.16 19.54 9.38
N LEU A 207 3.98 20.16 9.24
CA LEU A 207 3.71 21.50 9.76
C LEU A 207 3.73 21.54 11.30
N ILE A 208 3.26 20.48 11.97
CA ILE A 208 2.95 20.50 13.40
C ILE A 208 3.99 19.76 14.25
N ALA A 209 4.53 18.65 13.73
CA ALA A 209 5.45 17.78 14.45
C ALA A 209 6.85 17.71 13.80
N GLY A 210 7.10 18.48 12.72
CA GLY A 210 8.39 18.53 12.07
C GLY A 210 8.77 17.24 11.32
N GLU A 211 7.80 16.41 10.91
CA GLU A 211 8.08 15.24 10.08
C GLU A 211 8.76 15.66 8.76
N SER A 212 9.75 14.87 8.31
CA SER A 212 10.41 15.06 7.01
C SER A 212 9.37 15.07 5.89
N TYR A 213 9.42 16.07 5.00
CA TYR A 213 8.48 16.22 3.90
C TYR A 213 9.21 16.46 2.58
N CYS A 214 8.92 15.65 1.57
CA CYS A 214 9.49 15.78 0.23
C CYS A 214 8.38 16.17 -0.76
N PRO A 215 8.39 17.42 -1.28
CA PRO A 215 7.40 17.86 -2.27
C PRO A 215 7.40 17.00 -3.55
N LEU A 216 8.57 16.52 -4.00
CA LEU A 216 8.66 15.64 -5.16
C LEU A 216 7.91 14.32 -4.91
N SER A 217 8.13 13.68 -3.77
CA SER A 217 7.43 12.44 -3.42
C SER A 217 5.93 12.67 -3.25
N ALA A 218 5.52 13.79 -2.65
CA ALA A 218 4.11 14.13 -2.50
C ALA A 218 3.44 14.34 -3.86
N GLN A 219 4.09 15.08 -4.77
CA GLN A 219 3.60 15.33 -6.12
C GLN A 219 3.45 14.02 -6.92
N LEU A 220 4.44 13.13 -6.87
CA LEU A 220 4.35 11.84 -7.57
C LEU A 220 3.16 11.00 -7.10
N THR A 221 2.89 11.00 -5.80
CA THR A 221 1.73 10.29 -5.24
C THR A 221 0.41 10.98 -5.60
N GLU A 222 0.36 12.31 -5.58
CA GLU A 222 -0.82 13.10 -5.97
C GLU A 222 -1.17 12.89 -7.45
N GLU A 223 -0.20 12.98 -8.35
CA GLU A 223 -0.40 12.74 -9.79
C GLU A 223 -0.91 11.32 -10.07
N ALA A 224 -0.38 10.31 -9.36
CA ALA A 224 -0.82 8.93 -9.49
C ALA A 224 -2.28 8.74 -9.01
N LEU A 225 -2.63 9.38 -7.88
CA LEU A 225 -4.00 9.41 -7.36
C LEU A 225 -4.96 10.07 -8.34
N GLU A 226 -4.63 11.27 -8.83
CA GLU A 226 -5.49 12.05 -9.72
C GLU A 226 -5.76 11.32 -11.04
N GLU A 227 -4.74 10.68 -11.63
CA GLU A 227 -4.93 9.93 -12.87
C GLU A 227 -5.85 8.71 -12.66
N CYS A 228 -5.74 7.99 -11.52
CA CYS A 228 -6.70 6.94 -11.18
C CYS A 228 -8.13 7.49 -11.08
N VAL A 229 -8.34 8.57 -10.33
CA VAL A 229 -9.68 9.15 -10.13
C VAL A 229 -10.30 9.62 -11.45
N LYS A 230 -9.48 10.24 -12.31
CA LYS A 230 -9.90 10.71 -13.64
C LYS A 230 -10.34 9.58 -14.56
N GLN A 231 -9.73 8.40 -14.42
CA GLN A 231 -9.94 7.24 -15.30
C GLN A 231 -10.80 6.15 -14.64
N VAL A 232 -11.52 6.51 -13.57
CA VAL A 232 -12.34 5.58 -12.78
C VAL A 232 -13.29 4.73 -13.63
N ASP A 233 -13.87 5.31 -14.68
CA ASP A 233 -14.81 4.59 -15.54
C ASP A 233 -14.09 3.45 -16.31
N LYS A 234 -12.92 3.74 -16.91
CA LYS A 234 -12.10 2.70 -17.58
C LYS A 234 -11.61 1.63 -16.61
N ILE A 235 -11.19 2.03 -15.41
CA ILE A 235 -10.75 1.09 -14.37
C ILE A 235 -11.91 0.18 -13.95
N SER A 236 -13.11 0.73 -13.79
CA SER A 236 -14.31 -0.02 -13.39
C SER A 236 -14.75 -1.07 -14.43
N GLU A 237 -14.48 -0.79 -15.70
CA GLU A 237 -14.78 -1.69 -16.81
C GLU A 237 -13.69 -2.75 -17.05
N ALA A 238 -12.59 -2.72 -16.26
CA ALA A 238 -11.39 -3.51 -16.48
C ALA A 238 -10.81 -3.35 -17.91
N ASP A 239 -11.00 -2.16 -18.49
CA ASP A 239 -10.40 -1.79 -19.78
C ASP A 239 -8.87 -1.84 -19.69
N GLU A 240 -8.21 -2.19 -20.79
CA GLU A 240 -6.75 -2.34 -20.88
C GLU A 240 -6.03 -1.07 -20.42
N GLU A 241 -6.47 0.10 -20.88
CA GLU A 241 -5.92 1.39 -20.49
C GLU A 241 -6.20 1.68 -19.02
N GLY A 242 -7.41 1.37 -18.54
CA GLY A 242 -7.78 1.52 -17.13
C GLY A 242 -6.89 0.70 -16.20
N ILE A 243 -6.73 -0.59 -16.49
CA ILE A 243 -5.90 -1.50 -15.69
C ILE A 243 -4.43 -1.11 -15.74
N LYS A 244 -3.94 -0.69 -16.91
CA LYS A 244 -2.58 -0.16 -17.05
C LYS A 244 -2.38 1.08 -16.16
N ILE A 245 -3.32 2.01 -16.16
CA ILE A 245 -3.26 3.22 -15.33
C ILE A 245 -3.26 2.87 -13.84
N LEU A 246 -4.12 1.93 -13.42
CA LEU A 246 -4.19 1.51 -12.03
C LEU A 246 -2.87 0.87 -11.56
N ILE A 247 -2.30 -0.08 -12.31
CA ILE A 247 -1.05 -0.72 -11.91
C ILE A 247 0.14 0.27 -11.96
N GLU A 248 0.17 1.17 -12.94
CA GLU A 248 1.16 2.26 -13.01
C GLU A 248 1.10 3.17 -11.79
N ALA A 249 -0.10 3.55 -11.35
CA ALA A 249 -0.29 4.42 -10.19
C ALA A 249 0.14 3.73 -8.88
N LEU A 250 -0.20 2.44 -8.70
CA LEU A 250 0.23 1.64 -7.56
C LEU A 250 1.77 1.53 -7.52
N ILE A 251 2.42 1.26 -8.65
CA ILE A 251 3.89 1.21 -8.75
C ILE A 251 4.50 2.59 -8.45
N GLN A 252 3.91 3.68 -8.96
CA GLN A 252 4.36 5.05 -8.70
C GLN A 252 4.25 5.43 -7.22
N SER A 253 3.16 5.05 -6.54
CA SER A 253 3.02 5.17 -5.08
C SER A 253 4.16 4.46 -4.34
N GLY A 254 4.47 3.22 -4.73
CA GLY A 254 5.60 2.47 -4.19
C GLY A 254 6.96 3.13 -4.44
N MET A 255 7.19 3.71 -5.62
CA MET A 255 8.43 4.44 -5.94
C MET A 255 8.57 5.71 -5.09
N ALA A 256 7.46 6.43 -4.85
CA ALA A 256 7.45 7.60 -3.97
C ALA A 256 7.85 7.21 -2.53
N MET A 257 7.34 6.09 -2.01
CA MET A 257 7.76 5.57 -0.71
C MET A 257 9.23 5.15 -0.67
N LEU A 258 9.74 4.49 -1.72
CA LEU A 258 11.16 4.12 -1.81
C LEU A 258 12.07 5.35 -1.78
N LEU A 259 11.69 6.40 -2.51
CA LEU A 259 12.47 7.64 -2.62
C LEU A 259 12.74 8.27 -1.25
N VAL A 260 11.75 8.29 -0.36
CA VAL A 260 11.86 8.91 0.98
C VAL A 260 12.16 7.92 2.11
N GLY A 261 12.09 6.61 1.84
CA GLY A 261 12.40 5.54 2.80
C GLY A 261 11.35 5.32 3.89
N HIS A 262 10.15 5.88 3.75
CA HIS A 262 9.04 5.71 4.69
C HIS A 262 7.69 5.77 3.99
N SER A 263 6.63 5.27 4.65
CA SER A 263 5.31 5.11 4.03
C SER A 263 4.40 6.34 4.09
N SER A 264 4.85 7.45 4.67
CA SER A 264 4.02 8.65 4.90
C SER A 264 3.33 9.21 3.64
N PRO A 265 3.93 9.18 2.43
CA PRO A 265 3.22 9.62 1.22
C PRO A 265 1.94 8.83 0.92
N ALA A 266 1.87 7.56 1.34
CA ALA A 266 0.80 6.64 0.94
C ALA A 266 0.02 6.04 2.11
N SER A 267 0.37 6.38 3.35
CA SER A 267 -0.19 5.81 4.58
C SER A 267 -0.29 6.85 5.68
N GLY A 268 -1.50 7.05 6.21
CA GLY A 268 -1.87 7.99 7.26
C GLY A 268 -2.91 7.38 8.21
N GLY A 269 -3.85 8.20 8.69
CA GLY A 269 -4.91 7.78 9.59
C GLY A 269 -5.78 6.66 9.03
N GLU A 270 -6.03 6.64 7.72
CA GLU A 270 -6.82 5.60 7.05
C GLU A 270 -6.14 4.23 7.17
N HIS A 271 -4.84 4.16 6.90
CA HIS A 271 -4.06 2.94 7.09
C HIS A 271 -4.00 2.51 8.56
N HIS A 272 -3.97 3.45 9.50
CA HIS A 272 -4.01 3.12 10.92
C HIS A 272 -5.32 2.39 11.27
N LEU A 273 -6.48 2.89 10.82
CA LEU A 273 -7.77 2.21 11.00
C LEU A 273 -7.79 0.83 10.33
N SER A 274 -7.34 0.75 9.07
CA SER A 274 -7.24 -0.51 8.30
C SER A 274 -6.40 -1.56 9.03
N HIS A 275 -5.24 -1.19 9.57
CA HIS A 275 -4.38 -2.08 10.35
C HIS A 275 -4.97 -2.44 11.71
N TYR A 276 -5.69 -1.53 12.37
CA TYR A 276 -6.39 -1.83 13.62
C TYR A 276 -7.44 -2.93 13.40
N TRP A 277 -8.26 -2.81 12.36
CA TRP A 277 -9.26 -3.82 12.01
C TRP A 277 -8.63 -5.16 11.63
N GLU A 278 -7.52 -5.12 10.88
CA GLU A 278 -6.76 -6.30 10.52
C GLU A 278 -6.26 -7.09 11.75
N MET A 279 -5.68 -6.37 12.70
CA MET A 279 -5.20 -6.94 13.95
C MET A 279 -6.33 -7.57 14.77
N GLU A 280 -7.52 -6.97 14.76
CA GLU A 280 -8.66 -7.50 15.47
C GLU A 280 -9.24 -8.76 14.78
N PHE A 281 -9.26 -8.80 13.45
CA PHE A 281 -9.65 -10.00 12.71
C PHE A 281 -8.69 -11.17 12.93
N LEU A 282 -7.38 -10.91 12.97
CA LEU A 282 -6.38 -11.92 13.28
C LEU A 282 -6.58 -12.53 14.68
N LYS A 283 -6.87 -11.71 15.71
CA LYS A 283 -7.18 -12.20 17.07
C LYS A 283 -8.42 -13.07 17.12
N GLN A 284 -9.39 -12.82 16.23
CA GLN A 284 -10.64 -13.57 16.12
C GLN A 284 -10.54 -14.80 15.21
N GLY A 285 -9.38 -15.05 14.58
CA GLY A 285 -9.20 -16.14 13.62
C GLY A 285 -10.06 -15.98 12.36
N LYS A 286 -10.40 -14.75 11.98
CA LYS A 286 -11.16 -14.45 10.75
C LYS A 286 -10.23 -14.38 9.55
N ALA A 287 -10.75 -14.78 8.39
CA ALA A 287 -10.06 -14.62 7.11
C ALA A 287 -9.69 -13.17 6.82
N GLN A 288 -8.62 -12.96 6.07
CA GLN A 288 -8.16 -11.63 5.70
C GLN A 288 -9.17 -10.94 4.79
N VAL A 289 -9.38 -9.66 5.08
CA VAL A 289 -10.06 -8.74 4.17
C VAL A 289 -9.02 -8.00 3.35
N LEU A 290 -9.27 -7.85 2.04
CA LEU A 290 -8.41 -7.14 1.10
C LEU A 290 -7.96 -5.79 1.67
N HIS A 291 -6.65 -5.55 1.64
CA HIS A 291 -6.04 -4.35 2.24
C HIS A 291 -6.66 -3.06 1.70
N GLY A 292 -6.66 -2.90 0.38
CA GLY A 292 -7.17 -1.71 -0.27
C GLY A 292 -8.68 -1.47 -0.10
N ALA A 293 -9.47 -2.53 0.10
CA ALA A 293 -10.89 -2.40 0.44
C ALA A 293 -11.06 -1.78 1.84
N LYS A 294 -10.27 -2.21 2.83
CA LYS A 294 -10.24 -1.59 4.17
C LYS A 294 -9.76 -0.14 4.08
N VAL A 295 -8.69 0.12 3.33
CA VAL A 295 -8.14 1.47 3.14
C VAL A 295 -9.19 2.41 2.54
N GLY A 296 -9.86 2.02 1.46
CA GLY A 296 -10.90 2.83 0.82
C GLY A 296 -12.08 3.17 1.74
N VAL A 297 -12.52 2.22 2.59
CA VAL A 297 -13.56 2.49 3.60
C VAL A 297 -13.04 3.38 4.73
N SER A 298 -11.84 3.11 5.25
CA SER A 298 -11.24 3.90 6.33
C SER A 298 -10.94 5.34 5.91
N ALA A 299 -10.58 5.58 4.64
CA ALA A 299 -10.35 6.93 4.11
C ALA A 299 -11.63 7.76 4.17
N GLN A 300 -12.80 7.17 3.89
CA GLN A 300 -14.09 7.86 4.03
C GLN A 300 -14.36 8.27 5.48
N LEU A 301 -14.09 7.38 6.45
CA LEU A 301 -14.28 7.67 7.88
C LEU A 301 -13.34 8.79 8.36
N ILE A 302 -12.09 8.77 7.89
CA ILE A 302 -11.10 9.78 8.20
C ILE A 302 -11.47 11.13 7.58
N LEU A 303 -11.90 11.16 6.32
CA LEU A 303 -12.40 12.38 5.68
C LEU A 303 -13.58 12.97 6.44
N ASP A 304 -14.51 12.14 6.88
CA ASP A 304 -15.65 12.58 7.68
C ASP A 304 -15.21 13.25 8.99
N LEU A 305 -14.30 12.61 9.75
CA LEU A 305 -13.71 13.23 10.94
C LEU A 305 -13.02 14.55 10.60
N TYR A 306 -12.20 14.57 9.56
CA TYR A 306 -11.37 15.73 9.22
C TYR A 306 -12.23 16.91 8.76
N LYS A 307 -13.24 16.69 7.92
CA LYS A 307 -14.07 17.76 7.38
C LYS A 307 -15.19 18.21 8.32
N LYS A 308 -15.78 17.30 9.10
CA LYS A 308 -16.90 17.63 9.99
C LYS A 308 -16.43 18.16 11.33
N GLU A 309 -15.33 17.63 11.85
CA GLU A 309 -14.89 17.92 13.22
C GLU A 309 -13.59 18.72 13.26
N VAL A 310 -12.51 18.20 12.66
CA VAL A 310 -11.18 18.86 12.73
C VAL A 310 -11.23 20.24 12.08
N LEU A 311 -11.80 20.36 10.88
CA LEU A 311 -11.94 21.64 10.18
C LEU A 311 -12.74 22.67 10.97
N GLN A 312 -13.84 22.27 11.62
CA GLN A 312 -14.63 23.17 12.45
C GLN A 312 -13.89 23.63 13.70
N LEU A 313 -13.05 22.76 14.27
CA LEU A 313 -12.20 23.11 15.40
C LEU A 313 -11.11 24.09 14.97
N VAL A 314 -10.31 23.72 13.96
CA VAL A 314 -9.15 24.53 13.55
C VAL A 314 -9.54 25.85 12.88
N SER A 315 -10.78 26.00 12.39
CA SER A 315 -11.26 27.26 11.83
C SER A 315 -11.57 28.32 12.91
N SER A 316 -11.54 27.98 14.19
CA SER A 316 -11.81 28.90 15.30
C SER A 316 -10.64 28.93 16.28
N THR A 317 -9.86 30.01 16.25
CA THR A 317 -8.73 30.22 17.17
C THR A 317 -9.19 30.14 18.62
N LYS A 318 -10.37 30.71 18.94
CA LYS A 318 -10.95 30.63 20.27
C LYS A 318 -11.21 29.19 20.73
N ARG A 319 -11.70 28.31 19.84
CA ARG A 319 -11.93 26.89 20.19
C ARG A 319 -10.61 26.15 20.42
N LEU A 320 -9.55 26.49 19.69
CA LEU A 320 -8.23 25.92 19.89
C LEU A 320 -7.63 26.36 21.24
N GLU A 321 -7.76 27.65 21.59
CA GLU A 321 -7.30 28.21 22.87
C GLU A 321 -8.06 27.65 24.09
N GLU A 322 -9.25 27.06 23.89
CA GLU A 322 -10.06 26.44 24.93
C GLU A 322 -9.69 24.96 25.21
N LEU A 323 -8.83 24.33 24.40
CA LEU A 323 -8.42 22.92 24.60
C LEU A 323 -7.42 22.79 25.77
N ASP A 324 -7.58 21.74 26.57
CA ASP A 324 -6.81 21.53 27.81
C ASP A 324 -5.36 21.10 27.53
N VAL A 325 -4.43 21.71 28.25
CA VAL A 325 -3.05 21.95 27.80
C VAL A 325 -2.09 20.90 28.39
N ASN A 326 -2.15 19.66 27.89
CA ASN A 326 -1.16 18.64 28.29
C ASN A 326 0.00 18.47 27.28
N THR A 327 -0.06 19.13 26.11
CA THR A 327 1.05 19.17 25.13
C THR A 327 1.14 20.54 24.44
N GLU A 328 1.67 21.54 25.17
CA GLU A 328 1.80 22.96 24.74
C GLU A 328 2.36 23.10 23.31
N ASP A 329 3.48 22.45 22.99
CA ASP A 329 4.21 22.70 21.74
C ASP A 329 3.42 22.43 20.44
N LYS A 330 2.55 21.42 20.43
CA LYS A 330 1.87 21.00 19.18
C LYS A 330 0.59 21.77 18.90
N LEU A 331 -0.18 22.08 19.93
CA LEU A 331 -1.36 22.92 19.79
C LEU A 331 -0.95 24.35 19.38
N ASP A 332 0.12 24.87 19.96
CA ASP A 332 0.71 26.16 19.58
C ASP A 332 1.14 26.16 18.11
N ASN A 333 1.75 25.08 17.62
CA ASN A 333 2.07 24.94 16.20
C ASN A 333 0.82 24.93 15.31
N VAL A 334 -0.29 24.31 15.75
CA VAL A 334 -1.56 24.33 15.00
C VAL A 334 -2.13 25.75 14.94
N ILE A 335 -2.07 26.51 16.04
CA ILE A 335 -2.49 27.91 16.06
C ILE A 335 -1.59 28.77 15.15
N ALA A 336 -0.27 28.59 15.25
CA ALA A 336 0.70 29.33 14.46
C ALA A 336 0.61 29.03 12.95
N ARG A 337 0.19 27.82 12.58
CA ARG A 337 0.05 27.31 11.20
C ARG A 337 -1.41 27.12 10.79
N GLN A 338 -2.34 27.78 11.49
CA GLN A 338 -3.78 27.55 11.33
C GLN A 338 -4.25 27.71 9.89
N LYS A 339 -3.73 28.73 9.19
CA LYS A 339 -4.07 28.99 7.79
C LYS A 339 -3.65 27.83 6.89
N GLU A 340 -2.41 27.36 7.00
CA GLU A 340 -1.93 26.22 6.20
C GLU A 340 -2.70 24.94 6.51
N VAL A 341 -3.05 24.68 7.78
CA VAL A 341 -3.84 23.50 8.17
C VAL A 341 -5.26 23.57 7.58
N VAL A 342 -5.91 24.73 7.64
CA VAL A 342 -7.24 24.93 7.04
C VAL A 342 -7.18 24.79 5.51
N GLU A 343 -6.10 25.24 4.85
CA GLU A 343 -5.90 25.04 3.41
C GLU A 343 -5.80 23.55 3.05
N VAL A 344 -5.04 22.76 3.82
CA VAL A 344 -4.94 21.30 3.63
C VAL A 344 -6.30 20.61 3.81
N LEU A 345 -7.08 21.00 4.82
CA LEU A 345 -8.41 20.40 5.05
C LEU A 345 -9.42 20.78 3.97
N ASN A 346 -9.33 22.00 3.42
CA ASN A 346 -10.22 22.45 2.35
C ASN A 346 -9.89 21.82 0.99
N SER A 347 -8.66 21.36 0.76
CA SER A 347 -8.30 20.64 -0.47
C SER A 347 -8.83 19.20 -0.49
N LEU A 348 -9.26 18.66 0.65
CA LEU A 348 -9.78 17.30 0.73
C LEU A 348 -11.20 17.16 0.14
N PRO A 349 -11.46 16.09 -0.63
CA PRO A 349 -12.81 15.80 -1.11
C PRO A 349 -13.75 15.41 0.04
N ASP A 350 -15.06 15.50 -0.19
CA ASP A 350 -16.03 14.93 0.75
C ASP A 350 -15.98 13.39 0.74
N ALA A 351 -16.27 12.76 1.87
CA ALA A 351 -16.31 11.30 1.98
C ALA A 351 -17.28 10.65 0.97
N SER A 352 -18.38 11.35 0.63
CA SER A 352 -19.35 10.90 -0.38
C SER A 352 -18.74 10.79 -1.79
N ILE A 353 -17.72 11.58 -2.12
CA ILE A 353 -17.01 11.49 -3.40
C ILE A 353 -16.26 10.15 -3.46
N LEU A 354 -15.54 9.79 -2.39
CA LEU A 354 -14.84 8.49 -2.32
C LEU A 354 -15.83 7.33 -2.35
N ALA A 355 -16.94 7.42 -1.63
CA ALA A 355 -18.01 6.41 -1.66
C ALA A 355 -18.54 6.19 -3.09
N ASN A 356 -18.83 7.27 -3.82
CA ASN A 356 -19.31 7.20 -5.19
C ASN A 356 -18.27 6.60 -6.15
N LEU A 357 -17.00 6.97 -6.00
CA LEU A 357 -15.91 6.41 -6.81
C LEU A 357 -15.77 4.89 -6.57
N LEU A 358 -15.75 4.45 -5.31
CA LEU A 358 -15.69 3.02 -4.97
C LEU A 358 -16.92 2.26 -5.49
N GLN A 359 -18.12 2.83 -5.35
CA GLN A 359 -19.35 2.22 -5.82
C GLN A 359 -19.36 1.99 -7.33
N LYS A 360 -18.73 2.89 -8.13
CA LYS A 360 -18.56 2.68 -9.57
C LYS A 360 -17.76 1.42 -9.90
N LEU A 361 -16.78 1.06 -9.07
CA LEU A 361 -15.98 -0.16 -9.23
C LEU A 361 -16.65 -1.39 -8.58
N GLU A 362 -17.91 -1.29 -8.15
CA GLU A 362 -18.57 -2.31 -7.32
C GLU A 362 -17.78 -2.61 -6.03
N GLY A 363 -16.97 -1.64 -5.58
CA GLY A 363 -16.16 -1.72 -4.38
C GLY A 363 -16.98 -1.54 -3.11
N ILE A 364 -16.42 -2.00 -2.00
CA ILE A 364 -17.07 -1.91 -0.69
C ILE A 364 -17.00 -0.48 -0.15
N VAL A 365 -18.14 0.04 0.31
CA VAL A 365 -18.25 1.42 0.80
C VAL A 365 -18.58 1.52 2.29
N ARG A 366 -19.15 0.48 2.91
CA ARG A 366 -19.47 0.49 4.36
C ARG A 366 -18.59 -0.48 5.15
N PRO A 367 -18.21 -0.11 6.39
CA PRO A 367 -17.47 -1.03 7.28
C PRO A 367 -18.18 -2.37 7.51
N THR A 368 -19.51 -2.37 7.63
CA THR A 368 -20.29 -3.58 7.90
C THR A 368 -20.22 -4.62 6.77
N GLU A 369 -20.01 -4.19 5.53
CA GLU A 369 -19.83 -5.07 4.38
C GLU A 369 -18.47 -5.78 4.40
N LEU A 370 -17.49 -5.24 5.14
CA LEU A 370 -16.20 -5.87 5.44
C LEU A 370 -16.24 -6.69 6.74
N GLY A 371 -17.41 -6.85 7.37
CA GLY A 371 -17.55 -7.49 8.68
C GLY A 371 -17.03 -6.66 9.86
N ILE A 372 -16.84 -5.35 9.69
CA ILE A 372 -16.40 -4.42 10.73
C ILE A 372 -17.64 -3.85 11.42
N SER A 373 -17.79 -4.10 12.72
CA SER A 373 -18.92 -3.59 13.50
C SER A 373 -18.77 -2.08 13.80
N THR A 374 -19.89 -1.42 14.10
CA THR A 374 -19.88 -0.01 14.56
C THR A 374 -19.01 0.17 15.80
N GLU A 375 -18.98 -0.81 16.70
CA GLU A 375 -18.10 -0.82 17.87
C GLU A 375 -16.62 -0.86 17.46
N LEU A 376 -16.25 -1.73 16.51
CA LEU A 376 -14.88 -1.81 16.02
C LEU A 376 -14.46 -0.53 15.27
N VAL A 377 -15.36 0.10 14.53
CA VAL A 377 -15.14 1.44 13.94
C VAL A 377 -14.84 2.46 15.03
N ARG A 378 -15.70 2.55 16.06
CA ARG A 378 -15.52 3.47 17.18
C ARG A 378 -14.17 3.24 17.88
N ASN A 379 -13.86 2.00 18.23
CA ASN A 379 -12.60 1.64 18.90
C ASN A 379 -11.39 2.03 18.02
N SER A 380 -11.45 1.76 16.72
CA SER A 380 -10.36 2.13 15.81
C SER A 380 -10.15 3.65 15.70
N LEU A 381 -11.22 4.45 15.68
CA LEU A 381 -11.11 5.91 15.70
C LEU A 381 -10.48 6.43 17.00
N HIS A 382 -10.61 5.70 18.11
CA HIS A 382 -9.99 6.05 19.39
C HIS A 382 -8.54 5.60 19.50
N GLU A 383 -8.21 4.38 19.05
CA GLU A 383 -6.96 3.73 19.43
C GLU A 383 -5.98 3.55 18.27
N ALA A 384 -6.42 3.62 17.02
CA ALA A 384 -5.55 3.31 15.88
C ALA A 384 -4.35 4.28 15.77
N HIS A 385 -4.47 5.50 16.29
CA HIS A 385 -3.37 6.47 16.35
C HIS A 385 -2.18 6.00 17.22
N LEU A 386 -2.36 4.98 18.06
CA LEU A 386 -1.33 4.38 18.90
C LEU A 386 -0.51 3.31 18.16
N LEU A 387 -0.97 2.82 17.00
CA LEU A 387 -0.31 1.73 16.27
C LEU A 387 1.03 2.13 15.66
N ARG A 388 1.19 3.40 15.30
CA ARG A 388 2.40 3.93 14.68
C ARG A 388 2.76 5.29 15.26
N ASN A 389 4.05 5.54 15.37
CA ASN A 389 4.54 6.84 15.84
C ASN A 389 4.53 7.89 14.71
N ARG A 390 3.34 8.29 14.26
CA ARG A 390 3.11 9.36 13.28
C ARG A 390 2.10 10.37 13.81
N TYR A 391 2.31 11.66 13.55
CA TYR A 391 1.45 12.73 14.05
C TYR A 391 0.34 13.11 13.07
N THR A 392 -0.58 12.16 12.82
CA THR A 392 -1.75 12.38 11.95
C THR A 392 -2.77 13.32 12.61
N MET A 393 -3.70 13.86 11.83
CA MET A 393 -4.82 14.65 12.38
C MET A 393 -5.72 13.80 13.30
N LEU A 394 -5.84 12.49 13.06
CA LEU A 394 -6.47 11.54 14.00
C LEU A 394 -5.76 11.53 15.37
N LYS A 395 -4.42 11.56 15.38
CA LYS A 395 -3.64 11.62 16.62
C LYS A 395 -3.83 12.96 17.32
N PHE A 396 -3.76 14.06 16.58
CA PHE A 396 -4.06 15.40 17.13
C PHE A 396 -5.46 15.43 17.78
N TRP A 397 -6.47 14.94 17.08
CA TRP A 397 -7.84 14.89 17.59
C TRP A 397 -7.94 14.10 18.91
N ASN A 398 -7.36 12.90 18.94
CA ASN A 398 -7.44 12.03 20.12
C ASN A 398 -6.62 12.53 21.32
N GLU A 399 -5.48 13.20 21.09
CA GLU A 399 -4.64 13.74 22.16
C GLU A 399 -5.15 15.05 22.77
N HIS A 400 -5.81 15.91 21.98
CA HIS A 400 -6.14 17.29 22.41
C HIS A 400 -7.63 17.56 22.60
N VAL A 401 -8.50 16.84 21.89
CA VAL A 401 -9.95 17.06 21.96
C VAL A 401 -10.61 15.98 22.80
N GLY A 402 -10.18 14.73 22.61
CA GLY A 402 -10.85 13.58 23.19
C GLY A 402 -12.21 13.31 22.52
N ILE A 403 -13.02 12.46 23.15
CA ILE A 403 -14.15 11.80 22.50
C ILE A 403 -15.41 12.65 22.55
N HIS A 404 -15.92 13.06 21.39
CA HIS A 404 -17.36 13.25 21.18
C HIS A 404 -17.92 12.07 20.39
N GLN A 405 -19.12 11.63 20.77
CA GLN A 405 -19.73 10.35 20.41
C GLN A 405 -19.70 10.08 18.90
N TYR A 406 -18.87 9.13 18.46
CA TYR A 406 -19.07 8.46 17.17
C TYR A 406 -20.33 7.60 17.29
N ALA A 407 -21.47 8.19 16.90
CA ALA A 407 -22.80 7.57 16.94
C ALA A 407 -22.87 6.40 15.96
#